data_AF-A0A914GB66-F1
#
_entry.id   AF-A0A914GB66-F1
#
_cell.length_a   1.000
_cell.length_b   1.000
_cell.length_c   1.000
_cell.angle_alpha   90.00
_cell.angle_beta   90.00
_cell.angle_gamma   90.00
#
_symmetry.space_group_name_H-M   'P 1'
#
loop_
_entity.id
_entity.type
_entity.pdbx_description
1 polymer ?
#
loop_
_entity_poly.entity_id
_entity_poly.type
_entity_poly.pdbx_seq_one_letter_code
_entity_poly.pdbx_strand_id
1 'polypeptide(L)'
;GGGKYLAPGASKVVVPVEGPRNEGALAVIIDSKKTPFYHTMNLLQMICNALKIDANITPNRGHWEFAVKYLKRLECFPIYGDRQDSTVILNSLTNSSGNDTTMEYHGKQVSIVHYLEQRYKVQIRFSHWPLA
;
A
#
# COMPACT_ATOMS: atom_id res chain seq x y z
N GLY A 1 -1.16 -5.41 14.13
CA GLY A 1 -0.43 -6.61 13.65
C GLY A 1 -0.58 -6.75 12.15
N GLY A 2 0.38 -7.40 11.47
CA GLY A 2 0.36 -7.55 10.00
C GLY A 2 0.49 -6.23 9.23
N GLY A 3 1.25 -5.25 9.74
CA GLY A 3 1.36 -3.92 9.12
C GLY A 3 0.17 -2.99 9.37
N LYS A 4 -0.79 -3.37 10.24
CA LYS A 4 -1.92 -2.53 10.65
C LYS A 4 -1.81 -2.07 12.12
N TYR A 5 -2.33 -0.89 12.40
CA TYR A 5 -2.52 -0.34 13.75
C TYR A 5 -3.95 0.16 13.95
N LEU A 6 -4.37 0.29 15.21
CA LEU A 6 -5.64 0.94 15.57
C LEU A 6 -5.36 2.41 15.87
N ALA A 7 -5.94 3.30 15.06
CA ALA A 7 -5.91 4.73 15.35
C ALA A 7 -7.12 5.10 16.20
N PRO A 8 -6.93 5.75 17.37
CA PRO A 8 -8.02 6.41 18.07
C PRO A 8 -8.42 7.69 17.32
N GLY A 9 -9.72 7.98 17.31
CA GLY A 9 -10.28 9.19 16.72
C GLY A 9 -11.64 9.51 17.34
N ALA A 10 -12.34 10.48 16.76
CA ALA A 10 -13.69 10.83 17.19
C ALA A 10 -14.58 11.19 16.00
N SER A 11 -15.85 10.77 16.03
CA SER A 11 -16.88 11.32 15.15
C SER A 11 -17.53 12.51 15.82
N LYS A 12 -17.75 13.56 15.04
CA LYS A 12 -18.38 14.81 15.47
C LYS A 12 -19.60 15.05 14.59
N VAL A 13 -20.76 15.20 15.19
CA VAL A 13 -22.02 15.45 14.47
C VAL A 13 -22.73 16.61 15.16
N VAL A 14 -23.29 17.51 14.34
CA VAL A 14 -24.15 18.60 14.82
C VAL A 14 -25.58 18.22 14.49
N VAL A 15 -26.46 18.23 15.49
CA VAL A 15 -27.87 17.88 15.31
C VAL A 15 -28.77 19.01 15.84
N PRO A 16 -29.85 19.36 15.13
CA PRO A 16 -30.87 20.22 15.69
C PRO A 16 -31.61 19.48 16.81
N VAL A 17 -31.87 20.18 17.91
CA VAL A 17 -32.61 19.68 19.07
C VAL A 17 -33.60 20.73 19.53
N GLU A 18 -34.65 20.31 20.22
CA GLU A 18 -35.55 21.22 20.88
C GLU A 18 -34.89 21.77 22.16
N GLY A 19 -34.79 23.09 22.25
CA GLY A 19 -34.28 23.76 23.43
C GLY A 19 -35.30 23.80 24.56
N PRO A 20 -34.89 24.13 25.79
CA PRO A 20 -35.75 24.10 26.98
C PRO A 20 -36.94 25.10 26.96
N ARG A 21 -37.07 25.92 25.91
CA ARG A 21 -38.16 26.88 25.69
C ARG A 21 -38.91 26.65 24.37
N ASN A 22 -38.84 25.46 23.79
CA ASN A 22 -39.34 25.13 22.44
C ASN A 22 -38.72 26.01 21.34
N GLU A 23 -37.54 26.57 21.60
CA GLU A 23 -36.70 27.26 20.63
C GLU A 23 -35.77 26.24 19.97
N GLY A 24 -35.51 26.37 18.66
CA GLY A 24 -34.54 25.50 17.98
C GLY A 24 -33.14 25.71 18.55
N ALA A 25 -32.48 24.62 18.97
CA ALA A 25 -31.10 24.62 19.43
C ALA A 25 -30.25 23.64 18.61
N LEU A 26 -28.92 23.74 18.73
CA LEU A 26 -27.98 22.79 18.15
C LEU A 26 -27.25 22.06 19.26
N ALA A 27 -27.20 20.73 19.16
CA ALA A 27 -26.35 19.90 19.99
C ALA A 27 -25.16 19.39 19.19
N VAL A 28 -24.00 19.30 19.84
CA VAL A 28 -22.81 18.65 19.29
C VAL A 28 -22.65 17.31 19.98
N ILE A 29 -22.73 16.24 19.19
CA ILE A 29 -22.47 14.88 19.64
C ILE A 29 -21.04 14.52 19.26
N ILE A 30 -20.23 14.17 20.26
CA ILE A 30 -18.85 13.72 20.08
C ILE A 30 -18.76 12.30 20.62
N ASP A 31 -18.34 11.37 19.76
CA ASP A 31 -18.16 9.97 20.13
C ASP A 31 -16.75 9.49 19.75
N SER A 32 -16.13 8.72 20.63
CA SER A 32 -14.79 8.18 20.42
C SER A 32 -14.85 6.93 19.54
N LYS A 33 -13.96 6.83 18.55
CA LYS A 33 -13.85 5.68 17.65
C LYS A 33 -12.44 5.11 17.64
N LYS A 34 -12.34 3.83 17.34
CA LYS A 34 -11.07 3.15 17.03
C LYS A 34 -11.23 2.48 15.67
N THR A 35 -10.32 2.76 14.74
CA THR A 35 -10.40 2.24 13.37
C THR A 35 -9.04 1.68 12.96
N PRO A 36 -9.00 0.51 12.28
CA PRO A 36 -7.74 -0.04 11.79
C PRO A 36 -7.24 0.72 10.57
N PHE A 37 -5.95 1.04 10.56
CA PHE A 37 -5.23 1.66 9.45
C PHE A 37 -3.98 0.85 9.11
N TYR A 38 -3.51 0.96 7.87
CA TYR A 38 -2.19 0.46 7.49
C TYR A 38 -1.11 1.42 7.98
N HIS A 39 0.02 0.88 8.44
CA HIS A 39 1.23 1.67 8.62
C HIS A 39 1.81 2.07 7.27
N THR A 40 2.38 3.27 7.19
CA THR A 40 3.26 3.65 6.09
C THR A 40 4.57 2.90 6.21
N MET A 41 4.83 1.96 5.30
CA MET A 41 6.05 1.16 5.27
C MET A 41 6.28 0.58 3.87
N ASN A 42 7.45 -0.02 3.65
CA ASN A 42 7.79 -0.66 2.37
C ASN A 42 6.85 -1.85 2.09
N LEU A 43 6.42 -2.01 0.83
CA LEU A 43 5.49 -3.07 0.41
C LEU A 43 5.96 -4.48 0.75
N LEU A 44 7.24 -4.78 0.54
CA LEU A 44 7.79 -6.08 0.86
C LEU A 44 7.76 -6.32 2.38
N GLN A 45 8.09 -5.30 3.17
CA GLN A 45 7.98 -5.38 4.63
C GLN A 45 6.52 -5.60 5.07
N MET A 46 5.53 -4.99 4.40
CA MET A 46 4.11 -5.26 4.68
C MET A 46 3.77 -6.74 4.48
N ILE A 47 4.18 -7.32 3.35
CA ILE A 47 3.94 -8.73 3.04
C ILE A 47 4.65 -9.64 4.06
N CYS A 48 5.95 -9.41 4.29
CA CYS A 48 6.76 -10.20 5.23
C CYS A 48 6.18 -10.16 6.64
N ASN A 49 5.75 -8.99 7.12
CA ASN A 49 5.12 -8.83 8.43
C ASN A 49 3.76 -9.52 8.53
N ALA A 50 2.98 -9.52 7.45
CA ALA A 50 1.67 -10.18 7.42
C ALA A 50 1.79 -11.71 7.37
N LEU A 51 2.75 -12.22 6.60
CA LEU A 51 3.03 -13.66 6.46
C LEU A 51 3.96 -14.22 7.54
N LYS A 52 4.60 -13.36 8.35
CA LYS A 52 5.63 -13.72 9.34
C LYS A 52 6.82 -14.48 8.73
N ILE A 53 7.32 -13.97 7.61
CA ILE A 53 8.44 -14.54 6.84
C ILE A 53 9.55 -13.52 6.64
N ASP A 54 10.75 -13.99 6.31
CA ASP A 54 11.87 -13.14 5.91
C ASP A 54 11.79 -12.75 4.42
N ALA A 55 12.34 -11.59 4.05
CA ALA A 55 12.34 -11.10 2.67
C ALA A 55 13.24 -11.94 1.73
N ASN A 56 14.26 -12.60 2.27
CA ASN A 56 15.22 -13.40 1.51
C ASN A 56 14.66 -14.75 1.04
N ILE A 57 13.47 -15.16 1.50
CA ILE A 57 12.88 -16.41 1.02
C ILE A 57 12.39 -16.26 -0.42
N THR A 58 12.45 -17.34 -1.19
CA THR A 58 11.77 -17.43 -2.48
C THR A 58 10.26 -17.58 -2.27
N PRO A 59 9.41 -16.68 -2.79
CA PRO A 59 7.97 -16.78 -2.61
C PRO A 59 7.42 -18.01 -3.34
N ASN A 60 6.66 -18.84 -2.63
CA ASN A 60 5.86 -19.89 -3.25
C ASN A 60 4.55 -19.29 -3.80
N ARG A 61 3.76 -20.12 -4.51
CA ARG A 61 2.46 -19.70 -5.08
C ARG A 61 1.50 -19.11 -4.04
N GLY A 62 1.48 -19.64 -2.82
CA GLY A 62 0.61 -19.12 -1.74
C GLY A 62 1.02 -17.71 -1.30
N HIS A 63 2.32 -17.45 -1.15
CA HIS A 63 2.85 -16.12 -0.84
C HIS A 63 2.49 -15.11 -1.93
N TRP A 64 2.57 -15.54 -3.18
CA TRP A 64 2.20 -14.78 -4.36
C TRP A 64 0.72 -14.36 -4.38
N GLU A 65 -0.18 -15.34 -4.26
CA GLU A 65 -1.62 -15.09 -4.24
C GLU A 65 -2.02 -14.21 -3.05
N PHE A 66 -1.35 -14.39 -1.90
CA PHE A 66 -1.53 -13.52 -0.74
C PHE A 66 -1.10 -12.08 -1.04
N ALA A 67 0.12 -11.87 -1.56
CA ALA A 67 0.65 -10.53 -1.83
C ALA A 67 -0.25 -9.74 -2.81
N VAL A 68 -0.70 -10.39 -3.88
CA VAL A 68 -1.62 -9.78 -4.88
C VAL A 68 -2.92 -9.34 -4.22
N LYS A 69 -3.53 -10.18 -3.38
CA LYS A 69 -4.79 -9.83 -2.69
C LYS A 69 -4.58 -8.77 -1.61
N TYR A 70 -3.47 -8.86 -0.88
CA TYR A 70 -3.19 -8.02 0.29
C TYR A 70 -2.82 -6.59 -0.09
N LEU A 71 -2.07 -6.41 -1.19
CA LEU A 71 -1.62 -5.09 -1.64
C LEU A 71 -2.59 -4.41 -2.62
N LYS A 72 -3.64 -5.12 -3.08
CA LYS A 72 -4.59 -4.58 -4.05
C LYS A 72 -5.25 -3.30 -3.53
N ARG A 73 -5.26 -2.27 -4.38
CA ARG A 73 -5.82 -0.93 -4.13
C ARG A 73 -5.15 -0.14 -3.00
N LEU A 74 -3.96 -0.56 -2.55
CA LEU A 74 -3.18 0.29 -1.68
C LEU A 74 -2.59 1.44 -2.48
N GLU A 75 -2.60 2.63 -1.87
CA GLU A 75 -1.91 3.79 -2.37
C GLU A 75 -0.42 3.69 -1.99
N CYS A 76 0.45 3.97 -2.94
CA CYS A 76 1.89 3.79 -2.84
C CYS A 76 2.64 5.01 -3.35
N PHE A 77 3.84 5.19 -2.81
CA PHE A 77 4.76 6.27 -3.17
C PHE A 77 6.01 5.65 -3.78
N PRO A 78 6.26 5.84 -5.09
CA PRO A 78 7.51 5.42 -5.71
C PRO A 78 8.68 6.19 -5.09
N ILE A 79 9.67 5.48 -4.57
CA ILE A 79 10.88 6.09 -3.99
C ILE A 79 11.97 6.38 -5.04
N TYR A 80 11.61 6.32 -6.33
CA TYR A 80 12.54 6.46 -7.44
C TYR A 80 11.94 7.30 -8.58
N GLY A 81 12.82 7.88 -9.40
CA GLY A 81 12.45 8.78 -10.50
C GLY A 81 11.94 10.15 -10.03
N ASP A 82 11.44 10.95 -10.97
CA ASP A 82 10.99 12.34 -10.74
C ASP A 82 9.58 12.43 -10.11
N ARG A 83 9.03 11.29 -9.70
CA ARG A 83 7.63 11.12 -9.25
C ARG A 83 7.49 10.87 -7.74
N GLN A 84 8.50 11.25 -6.96
CA GLN A 84 8.52 11.01 -5.51
C GLN A 84 7.34 11.66 -4.76
N ASP A 85 6.78 12.74 -5.31
CA ASP A 85 5.63 13.44 -4.73
C ASP A 85 4.28 12.94 -5.26
N SER A 86 4.26 11.96 -6.17
CA SER A 86 3.03 11.43 -6.76
C SER A 86 2.65 10.08 -6.15
N THR A 87 1.36 9.91 -5.87
CA THR A 87 0.82 8.64 -5.43
C THR A 87 0.38 7.78 -6.60
N VAL A 88 0.50 6.47 -6.45
CA VAL A 88 0.03 5.47 -7.39
C VAL A 88 -0.83 4.46 -6.64
N ILE A 89 -2.02 4.17 -7.17
CA ILE A 89 -2.88 3.10 -6.65
C ILE A 89 -2.45 1.77 -7.28
N LEU A 90 -2.09 0.79 -6.45
CA LEU A 90 -1.73 -0.54 -6.93
C LEU A 90 -2.95 -1.29 -7.46
N ASN A 91 -2.93 -1.59 -8.76
CA ASN A 91 -3.99 -2.37 -9.40
C ASN A 91 -3.71 -3.88 -9.33
N SER A 92 -2.47 -4.26 -9.56
CA SER A 92 -2.00 -5.65 -9.62
C SER A 92 -0.50 -5.72 -9.36
N LEU A 93 0.00 -6.93 -9.10
CA LEU A 93 1.42 -7.25 -9.19
C LEU A 93 1.67 -8.07 -10.46
N THR A 94 2.92 -8.17 -10.88
CA THR A 94 3.35 -9.05 -11.98
C THR A 94 3.06 -10.51 -11.64
N ASN A 95 2.80 -11.37 -12.64
CA ASN A 95 2.57 -12.80 -12.38
C ASN A 95 3.89 -13.61 -12.26
N SER A 96 5.02 -12.94 -12.44
CA SER A 96 6.37 -13.50 -12.47
C SER A 96 7.29 -12.73 -11.53
N SER A 97 8.42 -13.34 -11.17
CA SER A 97 9.47 -12.66 -10.41
C SER A 97 9.99 -11.43 -11.16
N GLY A 98 10.51 -10.44 -10.44
CA GLY A 98 11.20 -9.31 -11.07
C GLY A 98 12.35 -9.72 -11.99
N ASN A 99 13.07 -10.80 -11.68
CA ASN A 99 14.12 -11.35 -12.55
C ASN A 99 13.60 -11.76 -13.93
N ASP A 100 12.40 -12.34 -13.98
CA ASP A 100 11.82 -12.88 -15.22
C ASP A 100 10.93 -11.84 -15.94
N THR A 101 10.63 -10.73 -15.28
CA THR A 101 9.70 -9.73 -15.82
C THR A 101 10.40 -8.84 -16.84
N THR A 102 9.83 -8.80 -18.04
CA THR A 102 10.29 -7.97 -19.15
C THR A 102 9.22 -6.95 -19.55
N MET A 103 9.65 -5.87 -20.18
CA MET A 103 8.79 -4.86 -20.78
C MET A 103 9.33 -4.45 -22.14
N GLU A 104 8.44 -4.01 -23.03
CA GLU A 104 8.84 -3.40 -24.28
C GLU A 104 9.30 -1.96 -24.05
N TYR A 105 10.51 -1.64 -24.52
CA TYR A 105 11.08 -0.31 -24.46
C TYR A 105 11.79 -0.01 -25.79
N HIS A 106 11.32 1.00 -26.53
CA HIS A 106 11.79 1.34 -27.88
C HIS A 106 11.80 0.15 -28.86
N GLY A 107 10.74 -0.64 -28.87
CA GLY A 107 10.58 -1.80 -29.77
C GLY A 107 11.45 -3.01 -29.42
N LYS A 108 12.09 -3.02 -28.24
CA LYS A 108 12.88 -4.14 -27.74
C LYS A 108 12.33 -4.64 -26.40
N GLN A 109 12.38 -5.94 -26.18
CA GLN A 109 12.11 -6.52 -24.87
C GLN A 109 13.31 -6.34 -23.96
N VAL A 110 13.10 -5.75 -22.79
CA VAL A 110 14.14 -5.44 -21.79
C VAL A 110 13.69 -5.93 -20.42
N SER A 111 14.61 -6.47 -19.63
CA SER A 111 14.34 -6.79 -18.22
C SER A 111 13.97 -5.52 -17.44
N ILE A 112 12.89 -5.56 -16.67
CA ILE A 112 12.47 -4.42 -15.85
C ILE A 112 13.54 -4.09 -14.81
N VAL A 113 14.15 -5.10 -14.18
CA VAL A 113 15.22 -4.89 -13.19
C VAL A 113 16.39 -4.14 -13.82
N HIS A 114 16.83 -4.57 -14.99
CA HIS A 114 17.91 -3.90 -15.72
C HIS A 114 17.52 -2.48 -16.13
N TYR A 115 16.29 -2.27 -16.61
CA TYR A 115 15.77 -0.95 -16.96
C TYR A 115 15.81 0.01 -15.77
N LEU A 116 15.31 -0.42 -14.61
CA LEU A 116 15.29 0.40 -13.40
C LEU A 116 16.70 0.75 -12.89
N GLU A 117 17.64 -0.19 -12.98
CA GLU A 117 19.04 0.06 -12.65
C GLU A 117 19.68 1.07 -13.60
N GLN A 118 19.49 0.93 -14.92
CA GLN A 118 20.12 1.82 -15.89
C GLN A 118 19.52 3.22 -15.87
N ARG A 119 18.17 3.32 -15.89
CA ARG A 119 17.42 4.57 -16.04
C ARG A 119 17.34 5.38 -14.75
N TYR A 120 17.15 4.71 -13.62
CA TYR A 120 16.91 5.35 -12.31
C TYR A 120 17.99 5.07 -11.28
N LYS A 121 19.04 4.30 -11.61
CA LYS A 121 20.12 3.92 -10.69
C LYS A 121 19.61 3.19 -9.43
N VAL A 122 18.51 2.46 -9.59
CA VAL A 122 17.90 1.66 -8.52
C VAL A 122 18.33 0.21 -8.65
N GLN A 123 18.97 -0.32 -7.61
CA GLN A 123 19.28 -1.75 -7.50
C GLN A 123 18.18 -2.47 -6.74
N ILE A 124 17.48 -3.38 -7.42
CA ILE A 124 16.45 -4.21 -6.80
C ILE A 124 17.11 -5.38 -6.06
N ARG A 125 17.09 -5.32 -4.73
CA ARG A 125 17.69 -6.35 -3.87
C ARG A 125 16.90 -7.65 -3.80
N PHE A 126 15.58 -7.59 -3.98
CA PHE A 126 14.65 -8.71 -3.80
C PHE A 126 13.93 -9.05 -5.11
N SER A 127 14.69 -9.20 -6.19
CA SER A 127 14.14 -9.39 -7.54
C SER A 127 13.45 -10.75 -7.77
N HIS A 128 13.57 -11.69 -6.82
CA HIS A 128 12.79 -12.93 -6.80
C HIS A 128 11.31 -12.72 -6.37
N TRP A 129 10.97 -11.55 -5.84
CA TRP A 129 9.59 -11.15 -5.55
C TRP A 129 8.90 -10.50 -6.76
N PRO A 130 7.55 -10.39 -6.74
CA PRO A 130 6.81 -9.53 -7.65
C PRO A 130 7.32 -8.12 -7.77
N LEU A 131 7.06 -7.56 -8.94
CA LEU A 131 7.03 -6.12 -9.13
C LEU A 131 5.58 -5.63 -9.11
N ALA A 132 5.42 -4.37 -8.68
CA ALA A 132 4.15 -3.68 -8.56
C ALA A 132 3.96 -2.68 -9.70
#